data_AF-A0A553FS83-F1
#
_entry.id   AF-A0A553FS83-F1
#
_cell.length_a   1.000
_cell.length_b   1.000
_cell.length_c   1.000
_cell.angle_alpha   90.00
_cell.angle_beta   90.00
_cell.angle_gamma   90.00
#
_symmetry.space_group_name_H-M   'P 1'
#
loop_
_entity.id
_entity.type
_entity.pdbx_description
1 polymer ?
#
loop_
_entity_poly.entity_id
_entity_poly.type
_entity_poly.pdbx_seq_one_letter_code
_entity_poly.pdbx_strand_id
1 'polypeptide(L)'
;MTQNNFPDFLIIGAGKCGTTSIDKYLKQHPDIFMSTKEPGFFALDGKEIVDPKDDPLMFHHYPNGVYKLDHYLGLFEKAHENQLKGDTSPIYLYDKNAPANIKKYVPNAKLIAIVRQPVDRLYSRFLHLANEDRLPTNDFKDALDRDTLWWKKNDLVQEGFYHCHLTRYFELFEKDNIKVFLYEDFQKNPVNLMKEIFAFLGIREEFQPDLSIRYNQNGFIKNKLIDKIIGKRSGIKKGISKVLPGLYSKFKRNPYLKKRLYKLRGMNLSRPPLDRELRKKMTHDIYKEDILKLQALTGKDLNHWLS
;
A
#
# COMPACT_ATOMS: atom_id res chain seq x y z
N MET A 1 -5.90 -34.26 1.34
CA MET A 1 -5.76 -33.18 2.34
C MET A 1 -6.20 -31.90 1.65
N THR A 2 -7.24 -31.21 2.13
CA THR A 2 -7.65 -29.94 1.55
C THR A 2 -6.54 -28.92 1.77
N GLN A 3 -5.95 -28.41 0.69
CA GLN A 3 -4.90 -27.40 0.75
C GLN A 3 -5.42 -26.19 1.54
N ASN A 4 -4.75 -25.83 2.65
CA ASN A 4 -5.11 -24.64 3.41
C ASN A 4 -4.85 -23.40 2.54
N ASN A 5 -5.89 -22.79 1.98
CA ASN A 5 -5.78 -21.66 1.05
C ASN A 5 -5.84 -20.29 1.73
N PHE A 6 -5.72 -20.24 3.05
CA PHE A 6 -5.53 -18.99 3.76
C PHE A 6 -4.10 -18.45 3.60
N PRO A 7 -3.91 -17.13 3.69
CA PRO A 7 -2.57 -16.53 3.74
C PRO A 7 -1.86 -16.81 5.06
N ASP A 8 -0.55 -17.00 4.98
CA ASP A 8 0.36 -17.14 6.11
C ASP A 8 0.82 -15.77 6.65
N PHE A 9 0.80 -14.75 5.80
CA PHE A 9 1.17 -13.39 6.19
C PHE A 9 0.41 -12.30 5.44
N LEU A 10 0.31 -11.13 6.06
CA LEU A 10 -0.41 -9.97 5.54
C LEU A 10 0.46 -8.72 5.61
N ILE A 11 0.56 -7.98 4.51
CA ILE A 11 1.00 -6.58 4.52
C ILE A 11 -0.23 -5.72 4.73
N ILE A 12 -0.50 -5.38 5.99
CA ILE A 12 -1.73 -4.72 6.42
C ILE A 12 -1.75 -3.23 6.08
N GLY A 13 -0.60 -2.60 5.85
CA GLY A 13 -0.53 -1.18 5.57
C GLY A 13 0.87 -0.58 5.71
N ALA A 14 1.01 0.73 5.70
CA ALA A 14 -0.02 1.72 5.41
C ALA A 14 -0.05 2.11 3.92
N GLY A 15 -1.15 2.71 3.46
CA GLY A 15 -1.24 3.29 2.13
C GLY A 15 -0.18 4.37 1.96
N LYS A 16 0.41 4.43 0.76
CA LYS A 16 1.48 5.38 0.39
C LYS A 16 2.82 5.20 1.12
N CYS A 17 3.02 4.07 1.80
CA CYS A 17 4.27 3.72 2.50
C CYS A 17 5.10 2.63 1.78
N GLY A 18 4.99 2.51 0.45
CA GLY A 18 5.85 1.59 -0.32
C GLY A 18 5.39 0.14 -0.41
N THR A 19 4.21 -0.20 0.14
CA THR A 19 3.62 -1.56 0.11
C THR A 19 3.57 -2.19 -1.29
N THR A 20 3.42 -1.39 -2.36
CA THR A 20 3.44 -1.94 -3.73
C THR A 20 4.83 -2.41 -4.15
N SER A 21 5.88 -1.69 -3.77
CA SER A 21 7.24 -2.11 -4.08
C SER A 21 7.56 -3.40 -3.32
N ILE A 22 7.19 -3.46 -2.04
CA ILE A 22 7.38 -4.65 -1.21
C ILE A 22 6.60 -5.86 -1.77
N ASP A 23 5.31 -5.71 -2.13
CA ASP A 23 4.54 -6.76 -2.83
C ASP A 23 5.29 -7.28 -4.07
N LYS A 24 5.90 -6.40 -4.85
CA LYS A 24 6.65 -6.76 -6.07
C LYS A 24 8.00 -7.38 -5.79
N TYR A 25 8.62 -7.11 -4.65
CA TYR A 25 9.88 -7.73 -4.24
C TYR A 25 9.64 -9.11 -3.64
N LEU A 26 8.61 -9.27 -2.80
CA LEU A 26 8.19 -10.56 -2.27
C LEU A 26 7.77 -11.54 -3.37
N LYS A 27 7.07 -11.05 -4.42
CA LYS A 27 6.72 -11.84 -5.61
C LYS A 27 7.90 -12.47 -6.36
N GLN A 28 9.13 -12.02 -6.09
CA GLN A 28 10.33 -12.57 -6.73
C GLN A 28 10.90 -13.75 -5.94
N HIS A 29 10.55 -13.87 -4.65
CA HIS A 29 11.09 -14.92 -3.80
C HIS A 29 10.46 -16.27 -4.17
N PRO A 30 11.27 -17.33 -4.41
CA PRO A 30 10.76 -18.64 -4.82
C PRO A 30 9.79 -19.26 -3.81
N ASP A 31 10.00 -19.00 -2.52
CA ASP A 31 9.23 -19.58 -1.43
C ASP A 31 7.99 -18.72 -1.05
N ILE A 32 7.65 -17.70 -1.85
CA ILE A 32 6.48 -16.85 -1.61
C ILE A 32 5.53 -16.88 -2.80
N PHE A 33 4.25 -17.09 -2.50
CA PHE A 33 3.15 -16.80 -3.39
C PHE A 33 2.38 -15.57 -2.88
N MET A 34 2.24 -14.54 -3.70
CA MET A 34 1.45 -13.36 -3.36
C MET A 34 0.18 -13.31 -4.21
N SER A 35 -0.96 -13.05 -3.59
CA SER A 35 -2.22 -12.84 -4.30
C SER A 35 -2.20 -11.59 -5.20
N THR A 36 -3.31 -11.36 -5.92
CA THR A 36 -3.59 -10.04 -6.50
C THR A 36 -3.51 -9.00 -5.40
N LYS A 37 -2.98 -7.80 -5.68
CA LYS A 37 -2.82 -6.77 -4.66
C LYS A 37 -4.17 -6.09 -4.36
N GLU A 38 -4.39 -5.74 -3.09
CA GLU A 38 -5.57 -5.04 -2.57
C GLU A 38 -6.90 -5.80 -2.73
N PRO A 39 -7.00 -7.11 -2.42
CA PRO A 39 -8.29 -7.81 -2.34
C PRO A 39 -9.17 -7.27 -1.21
N GLY A 40 -8.58 -6.76 -0.12
CA GLY A 40 -9.33 -6.08 0.94
C GLY A 40 -10.32 -6.97 1.69
N PHE A 41 -10.24 -8.30 1.58
CA PHE A 41 -11.22 -9.23 2.12
C PHE A 41 -11.52 -9.03 3.60
N PHE A 42 -10.52 -8.94 4.46
CA PHE A 42 -10.80 -8.78 5.89
C PHE A 42 -11.46 -7.43 6.25
N ALA A 43 -11.35 -6.41 5.41
CA ALA A 43 -12.07 -5.15 5.56
C ALA A 43 -13.48 -5.19 4.93
N LEU A 44 -13.69 -6.07 3.95
CA LEU A 44 -14.91 -6.18 3.14
C LEU A 44 -15.75 -7.42 3.45
N ASP A 45 -15.33 -8.29 4.37
CA ASP A 45 -16.00 -9.56 4.66
C ASP A 45 -17.49 -9.33 4.96
N GLY A 46 -18.36 -9.93 4.14
CA GLY A 46 -19.81 -9.77 4.22
C GLY A 46 -20.37 -8.40 3.82
N LYS A 47 -19.54 -7.46 3.34
CA LYS A 47 -19.97 -6.14 2.86
C LYS A 47 -20.27 -6.18 1.36
N GLU A 48 -21.42 -5.64 0.97
CA GLU A 48 -21.73 -5.42 -0.44
C GLU A 48 -20.86 -4.29 -1.00
N ILE A 49 -20.22 -4.53 -2.15
CA ILE A 49 -19.44 -3.51 -2.85
C ILE A 49 -20.41 -2.69 -3.70
N VAL A 50 -20.46 -1.38 -3.43
CA VAL A 50 -21.30 -0.44 -4.17
C VAL A 50 -20.68 -0.15 -5.54
N ASP A 51 -21.49 -0.09 -6.60
CA ASP A 51 -21.00 0.31 -7.93
C ASP A 51 -20.45 1.75 -7.82
N PRO A 52 -19.29 2.05 -8.41
CA PRO A 52 -18.76 3.41 -8.48
C PRO A 52 -19.75 4.49 -8.94
N LYS A 53 -20.75 4.14 -9.76
CA LYS A 53 -21.80 5.06 -10.20
C LYS A 53 -22.77 5.44 -9.08
N ASP A 54 -22.96 4.54 -8.13
CA ASP A 54 -23.87 4.69 -6.99
C ASP A 54 -23.14 5.31 -5.78
N ASP A 55 -21.81 5.50 -5.89
CA ASP A 55 -20.98 6.23 -4.94
C ASP A 55 -20.27 7.41 -5.62
N PRO A 56 -20.96 8.57 -5.76
CA PRO A 56 -20.43 9.73 -6.48
C PRO A 56 -19.17 10.33 -5.85
N LEU A 57 -18.89 10.00 -4.59
CA LEU A 57 -17.71 10.47 -3.85
C LEU A 57 -16.62 9.39 -3.75
N MET A 58 -16.87 8.21 -4.31
CA MET A 58 -15.93 7.08 -4.39
C MET A 58 -15.30 6.77 -3.02
N PHE A 59 -16.13 6.68 -1.98
CA PHE A 59 -15.77 6.22 -0.64
C PHE A 59 -15.59 4.70 -0.56
N HIS A 60 -16.32 3.94 -1.37
CA HIS A 60 -16.44 2.47 -1.34
C HIS A 60 -15.97 1.82 -2.64
N HIS A 61 -15.10 2.50 -3.39
CA HIS A 61 -14.56 1.96 -4.63
C HIS A 61 -13.35 1.04 -4.41
N TYR A 62 -13.59 -0.28 -4.51
CA TYR A 62 -12.59 -1.33 -4.36
C TYR A 62 -12.44 -2.12 -5.66
N PRO A 63 -11.59 -1.68 -6.60
CA PRO A 63 -11.52 -2.27 -7.95
C PRO A 63 -11.08 -3.74 -7.98
N ASN A 64 -10.40 -4.20 -6.93
CA ASN A 64 -10.01 -5.60 -6.75
C ASN A 64 -10.69 -6.23 -5.52
N GLY A 65 -11.71 -5.58 -4.96
CA GLY A 65 -12.35 -5.98 -3.71
C GLY A 65 -12.93 -7.39 -3.79
N VAL A 66 -12.65 -8.22 -2.79
CA VAL A 66 -13.20 -9.57 -2.64
C VAL A 66 -13.88 -9.64 -1.29
N TYR A 67 -15.19 -9.90 -1.27
CA TYR A 67 -16.01 -9.89 -0.05
C TYR A 67 -16.62 -11.27 0.27
N LYS A 68 -16.45 -12.25 -0.63
CA LYS A 68 -16.85 -13.66 -0.44
C LYS A 68 -15.64 -14.50 -0.09
N LEU A 69 -15.78 -15.34 0.94
CA LEU A 69 -14.68 -16.18 1.44
C LEU A 69 -14.11 -17.11 0.36
N ASP A 70 -14.96 -17.84 -0.37
CA ASP A 70 -14.50 -18.79 -1.39
C ASP A 70 -13.69 -18.10 -2.50
N HIS A 71 -14.11 -16.89 -2.90
CA HIS A 71 -13.37 -16.09 -3.87
C HIS A 71 -12.01 -15.65 -3.32
N TYR A 72 -11.94 -15.35 -2.02
CA TYR A 72 -10.69 -14.95 -1.37
C TYR A 72 -9.71 -16.12 -1.27
N LEU A 73 -10.19 -17.31 -0.88
CA LEU A 73 -9.39 -18.54 -0.89
C LEU A 73 -8.92 -18.91 -2.29
N GLY A 74 -9.77 -18.69 -3.31
CA GLY A 74 -9.44 -18.87 -4.72
C GLY A 74 -8.22 -18.06 -5.20
N LEU A 75 -7.89 -16.95 -4.53
CA LEU A 75 -6.71 -16.14 -4.86
C LEU A 75 -5.38 -16.89 -4.66
N PHE A 76 -5.38 -17.97 -3.88
CA PHE A 76 -4.19 -18.72 -3.48
C PHE A 76 -4.11 -20.13 -4.09
N GLU A 77 -5.05 -20.54 -4.94
CA GLU A 77 -5.08 -21.87 -5.57
C GLU A 77 -3.83 -22.21 -6.39
N LYS A 78 -3.12 -21.19 -6.87
CA LYS A 78 -1.90 -21.35 -7.67
C LYS A 78 -0.62 -21.39 -6.83
N ALA A 79 -0.72 -21.29 -5.52
CA ALA A 79 0.42 -21.41 -4.63
C ALA A 79 0.87 -22.88 -4.58
N HIS A 80 2.19 -23.10 -4.69
CA HIS A 80 2.78 -24.41 -4.46
C HIS A 80 2.73 -24.75 -2.96
N GLU A 81 2.75 -26.05 -2.61
CA GLU A 81 2.64 -26.50 -1.20
C GLU A 81 3.70 -25.90 -0.27
N ASN A 82 4.91 -25.64 -0.79
CA ASN A 82 6.03 -25.12 -0.01
C ASN A 82 6.15 -23.58 -0.03
N GLN A 83 5.15 -22.87 -0.58
CA GLN A 83 5.17 -21.41 -0.63
C GLN A 83 4.33 -20.79 0.48
N LEU A 84 4.89 -19.78 1.14
CA LEU A 84 4.11 -18.89 2.01
C LEU A 84 3.18 -18.03 1.16
N LYS A 85 1.91 -17.99 1.56
CA LYS A 85 0.84 -17.26 0.92
C LYS A 85 0.70 -15.87 1.53
N GLY A 86 0.77 -14.82 0.71
CA GLY A 86 0.71 -13.44 1.16
C GLY A 86 -0.39 -12.60 0.52
N ASP A 87 -1.00 -11.72 1.30
CA ASP A 87 -1.92 -10.67 0.85
C ASP A 87 -1.36 -9.28 1.22
N THR A 88 -1.45 -8.33 0.29
CA THR A 88 -1.12 -6.93 0.54
C THR A 88 -2.32 -6.03 0.28
N SER A 89 -2.98 -5.62 1.36
CA SER A 89 -4.15 -4.73 1.33
C SER A 89 -4.01 -3.63 2.38
N PRO A 90 -3.52 -2.43 2.02
CA PRO A 90 -3.29 -1.36 2.98
C PRO A 90 -4.54 -0.86 3.72
N ILE A 91 -5.73 -1.20 3.23
CA ILE A 91 -6.99 -0.94 3.94
C ILE A 91 -7.09 -1.67 5.28
N TYR A 92 -6.42 -2.81 5.43
CA TYR A 92 -6.48 -3.59 6.67
C TYR A 92 -6.06 -2.76 7.86
N LEU A 93 -4.99 -1.96 7.74
CA LEU A 93 -4.50 -1.18 8.86
C LEU A 93 -5.55 -0.22 9.45
N TYR A 94 -6.26 0.54 8.61
CA TYR A 94 -7.16 1.59 9.10
C TYR A 94 -8.63 1.16 9.25
N ASP A 95 -9.07 0.12 8.55
CA ASP A 95 -10.42 -0.43 8.72
C ASP A 95 -10.58 -1.04 10.13
N LYS A 96 -11.69 -0.71 10.79
CA LYS A 96 -11.92 -1.10 12.19
C LYS A 96 -12.27 -2.58 12.36
N ASN A 97 -12.78 -3.23 11.32
CA ASN A 97 -13.24 -4.63 11.37
C ASN A 97 -12.13 -5.60 10.96
N ALA A 98 -11.18 -5.14 10.13
CA ALA A 98 -10.10 -5.97 9.63
C ALA A 98 -9.31 -6.72 10.72
N PRO A 99 -8.90 -6.12 11.86
CA PRO A 99 -8.16 -6.87 12.90
C PRO A 99 -8.93 -8.09 13.43
N ALA A 100 -10.22 -7.92 13.75
CA ALA A 100 -11.06 -9.00 14.27
C ALA A 100 -11.30 -10.09 13.22
N ASN A 101 -11.52 -9.70 11.96
CA ASN A 101 -11.69 -10.65 10.85
C ASN A 101 -10.39 -11.42 10.57
N ILE A 102 -9.23 -10.76 10.59
CA ILE A 102 -7.93 -11.43 10.47
C ILE A 102 -7.76 -12.43 11.61
N LYS A 103 -8.09 -12.06 12.86
CA LYS A 103 -7.96 -12.97 14.01
C LYS A 103 -8.86 -14.19 13.89
N LYS A 104 -10.08 -14.01 13.36
CA LYS A 104 -11.05 -15.08 13.10
C LYS A 104 -10.55 -16.09 12.08
N TYR A 105 -10.03 -15.62 10.93
CA TYR A 105 -9.70 -16.50 9.81
C TYR A 105 -8.25 -17.00 9.82
N VAL A 106 -7.32 -16.16 10.24
CA VAL A 106 -5.87 -16.43 10.20
C VAL A 106 -5.20 -15.98 11.50
N PRO A 107 -5.55 -16.60 12.66
CA PRO A 107 -5.13 -16.14 13.99
C PRO A 107 -3.61 -16.11 14.21
N ASN A 108 -2.86 -16.87 13.40
CA ASN A 108 -1.41 -17.04 13.49
C ASN A 108 -0.65 -16.32 12.36
N ALA A 109 -1.35 -15.54 11.52
CA ALA A 109 -0.68 -14.86 10.41
C ALA A 109 0.37 -13.85 10.89
N LYS A 110 1.49 -13.79 10.18
CA LYS A 110 2.48 -12.72 10.36
C LYS A 110 1.96 -11.42 9.75
N LEU A 111 1.93 -10.35 10.53
CA LEU A 111 1.39 -9.05 10.15
C LEU A 111 2.52 -8.04 9.96
N ILE A 112 2.60 -7.45 8.77
CA ILE A 112 3.63 -6.48 8.41
C ILE A 112 2.98 -5.13 8.14
N ALA A 113 3.43 -4.11 8.89
CA ALA A 113 3.06 -2.72 8.67
C ALA A 113 4.30 -1.91 8.31
N ILE A 114 4.20 -1.08 7.26
CA ILE A 114 5.20 -0.07 6.91
C ILE A 114 4.56 1.29 7.09
N VAL A 115 5.07 2.07 8.02
CA VAL A 115 4.58 3.42 8.34
C VAL A 115 5.56 4.47 7.84
N ARG A 116 5.07 5.66 7.55
CA ARG A 116 5.84 6.81 7.07
C ARG A 116 5.41 8.01 7.88
N GLN A 117 6.25 9.03 8.03
CA GLN A 117 5.82 10.30 8.62
C GLN A 117 4.42 10.71 8.07
N PRO A 118 3.42 10.93 8.94
CA PRO A 118 2.02 10.90 8.54
C PRO A 118 1.60 12.05 7.62
N VAL A 119 2.23 13.23 7.73
CA VAL A 119 2.03 14.35 6.81
C VAL A 119 2.63 14.03 5.44
N ASP A 120 3.83 13.45 5.40
CA ASP A 120 4.47 13.03 4.15
C ASP A 120 3.69 11.91 3.44
N ARG A 121 3.05 11.03 4.22
CA ARG A 121 2.08 10.02 3.73
C ARG A 121 0.84 10.68 3.16
N LEU A 122 0.24 11.62 3.89
CA LEU A 122 -0.95 12.37 3.45
C LEU A 122 -0.66 13.20 2.18
N TYR A 123 0.50 13.83 2.09
CA TYR A 123 0.93 14.56 0.89
C TYR A 123 1.17 13.63 -0.31
N SER A 124 1.74 12.45 -0.08
CA SER A 124 1.82 11.40 -1.10
C SER A 124 0.44 10.94 -1.58
N ARG A 125 -0.57 10.97 -0.70
CA ARG A 125 -1.97 10.69 -1.06
C ARG A 125 -2.60 11.84 -1.86
N PHE A 126 -2.36 13.09 -1.48
CA PHE A 126 -2.75 14.28 -2.25
C PHE A 126 -2.24 14.21 -3.69
N LEU A 127 -0.94 13.99 -3.88
CA LEU A 127 -0.34 13.85 -5.22
C LEU A 127 -0.89 12.66 -6.01
N HIS A 128 -1.30 11.59 -5.33
CA HIS A 128 -1.93 10.45 -5.97
C HIS A 128 -3.33 10.78 -6.48
N LEU A 129 -4.13 11.47 -5.67
CA LEU A 129 -5.48 11.90 -6.03
C LEU A 129 -5.47 12.95 -7.13
N ALA A 130 -4.49 13.86 -7.13
CA ALA A 130 -4.24 14.79 -8.23
C ALA A 130 -4.04 14.05 -9.56
N ASN A 131 -3.27 12.97 -9.56
CA ASN A 131 -3.03 12.16 -10.76
C ASN A 131 -4.25 11.37 -11.24
N GLU A 132 -5.25 11.22 -10.39
CA GLU A 132 -6.49 10.54 -10.74
C GLU A 132 -7.63 11.51 -11.08
N ASP A 133 -7.36 12.83 -11.03
CA ASP A 133 -8.35 13.91 -11.10
C ASP A 133 -9.45 13.74 -10.01
N ARG A 134 -9.03 13.40 -8.78
CA ARG A 134 -9.90 13.06 -7.63
C ARG A 134 -9.56 13.85 -6.36
N LEU A 135 -9.00 15.05 -6.51
CA LEU A 135 -8.63 15.87 -5.35
C LEU A 135 -9.86 16.27 -4.54
N PRO A 136 -9.83 16.17 -3.19
CA PRO A 136 -10.89 16.70 -2.35
C PRO A 136 -11.01 18.22 -2.48
N THR A 137 -9.85 18.89 -2.53
CA THR A 137 -9.68 20.32 -2.77
C THR A 137 -8.38 20.58 -3.54
N ASN A 138 -8.25 21.77 -4.14
CA ASN A 138 -7.07 22.11 -4.94
C ASN A 138 -5.83 22.49 -4.10
N ASP A 139 -6.02 22.91 -2.84
CA ASP A 139 -4.94 23.24 -1.92
C ASP A 139 -4.78 22.14 -0.86
N PHE A 140 -3.54 21.69 -0.65
CA PHE A 140 -3.21 20.73 0.38
C PHE A 140 -3.41 21.30 1.80
N LYS A 141 -3.29 22.63 1.97
CA LYS A 141 -3.48 23.30 3.27
C LYS A 141 -4.87 23.09 3.85
N ASP A 142 -5.87 22.84 3.01
CA ASP A 142 -7.26 22.58 3.44
C ASP A 142 -7.36 21.33 4.33
N ALA A 143 -6.36 20.46 4.34
CA ALA A 143 -6.28 19.35 5.29
C ALA A 143 -6.16 19.80 6.77
N LEU A 144 -5.83 21.07 7.04
CA LEU A 144 -5.88 21.64 8.38
C LEU A 144 -7.32 21.91 8.86
N ASP A 145 -8.26 22.10 7.93
CA ASP A 145 -9.66 22.33 8.24
C ASP A 145 -10.40 20.99 8.43
N ARG A 146 -10.93 20.78 9.64
CA ARG A 146 -11.60 19.55 10.08
C ARG A 146 -12.95 19.31 9.40
N ASP A 147 -13.56 20.34 8.81
CA ASP A 147 -14.87 20.24 8.18
C ASP A 147 -14.79 19.80 6.71
N THR A 148 -13.57 19.72 6.17
CA THR A 148 -13.33 19.33 4.78
C THR A 148 -13.43 17.82 4.56
N LEU A 149 -13.49 17.43 3.28
CA LEU A 149 -13.44 16.02 2.88
C LEU A 149 -12.15 15.32 3.37
N TRP A 150 -11.07 16.05 3.66
CA TRP A 150 -9.82 15.51 4.19
C TRP A 150 -9.99 14.71 5.49
N TRP A 151 -10.96 15.09 6.32
CA TRP A 151 -11.25 14.44 7.59
C TRP A 151 -12.44 13.46 7.50
N LYS A 152 -13.35 13.69 6.55
CA LYS A 152 -14.52 12.83 6.30
C LYS A 152 -14.15 11.51 5.60
N LYS A 153 -13.11 11.48 4.76
CA LYS A 153 -12.63 10.22 4.15
C LYS A 153 -11.61 9.53 5.05
N ASN A 154 -11.83 8.24 5.32
CA ASN A 154 -10.94 7.44 6.18
C ASN A 154 -9.53 7.25 5.59
N ASP A 155 -9.36 7.29 4.27
CA ASP A 155 -8.08 7.08 3.58
C ASP A 155 -7.24 8.36 3.38
N LEU A 156 -7.66 9.46 4.03
CA LEU A 156 -7.00 10.76 4.02
C LEU A 156 -6.35 11.05 5.37
N VAL A 157 -6.83 12.03 6.14
CA VAL A 157 -6.18 12.43 7.40
C VAL A 157 -6.19 11.27 8.40
N GLN A 158 -7.31 10.53 8.47
CA GLN A 158 -7.52 9.45 9.43
C GLN A 158 -6.50 8.31 9.31
N GLU A 159 -6.14 7.90 8.09
CA GLU A 159 -5.15 6.83 7.84
C GLU A 159 -3.75 7.12 8.42
N GLY A 160 -3.45 8.39 8.76
CA GLY A 160 -2.19 8.79 9.38
C GLY A 160 -2.10 8.55 10.90
N PHE A 161 -3.19 8.22 11.58
CA PHE A 161 -3.22 7.96 13.03
C PHE A 161 -2.81 6.51 13.34
N TYR A 162 -1.55 6.18 13.07
CA TYR A 162 -1.05 4.81 13.15
C TYR A 162 -1.13 4.20 14.54
N HIS A 163 -0.97 4.97 15.63
CA HIS A 163 -1.12 4.39 16.97
C HIS A 163 -2.56 3.90 17.17
N CYS A 164 -3.56 4.72 16.85
CA CYS A 164 -4.97 4.32 16.92
C CYS A 164 -5.25 3.01 16.14
N HIS A 165 -4.60 2.83 14.99
CA HIS A 165 -4.77 1.66 14.14
C HIS A 165 -4.03 0.43 14.66
N LEU A 166 -2.75 0.57 14.99
CA LEU A 166 -1.89 -0.54 15.41
C LEU A 166 -2.27 -1.07 16.80
N THR A 167 -2.80 -0.24 17.70
CA THR A 167 -3.26 -0.71 19.02
C THR A 167 -4.28 -1.84 18.90
N ARG A 168 -5.24 -1.74 17.95
CA ARG A 168 -6.23 -2.81 17.70
C ARG A 168 -5.61 -4.14 17.30
N TYR A 169 -4.45 -4.09 16.64
CA TYR A 169 -3.71 -5.28 16.26
C TYR A 169 -2.93 -5.84 17.44
N PHE A 170 -2.22 -4.99 18.21
CA PHE A 170 -1.50 -5.43 19.41
C PHE A 170 -2.41 -5.94 20.54
N GLU A 171 -3.68 -5.55 20.57
CA GLU A 171 -4.70 -6.11 21.48
C GLU A 171 -5.14 -7.53 21.10
N LEU A 172 -4.99 -7.94 19.84
CA LEU A 172 -5.52 -9.22 19.32
C LEU A 172 -4.43 -10.23 18.95
N PHE A 173 -3.21 -9.78 18.69
CA PHE A 173 -2.10 -10.59 18.22
C PHE A 173 -0.89 -10.42 19.12
N GLU A 174 -0.18 -11.52 19.32
CA GLU A 174 1.12 -11.50 19.97
C GLU A 174 2.08 -10.56 19.25
N LYS A 175 2.91 -9.87 20.04
CA LYS A 175 3.88 -8.89 19.53
C LYS A 175 4.81 -9.50 18.47
N ASP A 176 5.18 -10.77 18.62
CA ASP A 176 6.04 -11.51 17.68
C ASP A 176 5.36 -11.87 16.35
N ASN A 177 4.04 -11.65 16.24
CA ASN A 177 3.30 -11.75 14.99
C ASN A 177 3.10 -10.41 14.30
N ILE A 178 3.58 -9.29 14.88
CA ILE A 178 3.47 -7.97 14.26
C ILE A 178 4.87 -7.37 14.08
N LYS A 179 5.22 -7.03 12.83
CA LYS A 179 6.43 -6.27 12.52
C LYS A 179 6.06 -4.92 11.91
N VAL A 180 6.49 -3.86 12.57
CA VAL A 180 6.37 -2.49 12.07
C VAL A 180 7.72 -2.05 11.49
N PHE A 181 7.72 -1.48 10.29
CA PHE A 181 8.87 -0.90 9.60
C PHE A 181 8.65 0.58 9.31
N LEU A 182 9.74 1.35 9.22
CA LEU A 182 9.68 2.73 8.77
C LEU A 182 9.95 2.82 7.27
N TYR A 183 9.21 3.67 6.58
CA TYR A 183 9.39 3.93 5.16
C TYR A 183 10.76 4.56 4.87
N GLU A 184 11.29 5.31 5.83
CA GLU A 184 12.61 5.91 5.79
C GLU A 184 13.71 4.84 5.73
N ASP A 185 13.57 3.76 6.50
CA ASP A 185 14.47 2.59 6.43
C ASP A 185 14.38 1.91 5.07
N PHE A 186 13.17 1.79 4.54
CA PHE A 186 12.95 1.27 3.18
C PHE A 186 13.63 2.13 2.11
N GLN A 187 13.61 3.45 2.25
CA GLN A 187 14.29 4.35 1.31
C GLN A 187 15.82 4.30 1.44
N LYS A 188 16.32 4.21 2.68
CA LYS A 188 17.76 4.24 2.99
C LYS A 188 18.45 2.93 2.64
N ASN A 189 17.88 1.80 3.04
CA ASN A 189 18.45 0.48 2.82
C ASN A 189 17.37 -0.58 2.53
N PRO A 190 16.85 -0.62 1.29
CA PRO A 190 15.80 -1.57 0.92
C PRO A 190 16.28 -3.03 0.96
N VAL A 191 17.60 -3.29 0.80
CA VAL A 191 18.16 -4.64 0.92
C VAL A 191 17.98 -5.16 2.34
N ASN A 192 18.39 -4.37 3.34
CA ASN A 192 18.28 -4.76 4.74
C ASN A 192 16.82 -4.95 5.17
N LEU A 193 15.92 -4.06 4.75
CA LEU A 193 14.49 -4.20 5.06
C LEU A 193 13.90 -5.48 4.47
N MET A 194 14.27 -5.87 3.24
CA MET A 194 13.80 -7.13 2.66
C MET A 194 14.34 -8.35 3.42
N LYS A 195 15.61 -8.32 3.85
CA LYS A 195 16.19 -9.37 4.72
C LYS A 195 15.42 -9.51 6.03
N GLU A 196 15.13 -8.39 6.70
CA GLU A 196 14.33 -8.41 7.94
C GLU A 196 12.92 -8.95 7.74
N ILE A 197 12.29 -8.67 6.57
CA ILE A 197 11.00 -9.28 6.23
C ILE A 197 11.15 -10.79 6.03
N PHE A 198 12.17 -11.25 5.32
CA PHE A 198 12.40 -12.69 5.12
C PHE A 198 12.66 -13.42 6.43
N ALA A 199 13.49 -12.85 7.31
CA ALA A 199 13.73 -13.37 8.65
C ALA A 199 12.44 -13.46 9.47
N PHE A 200 11.61 -12.40 9.44
CA PHE A 200 10.33 -12.37 10.14
C PHE A 200 9.32 -13.42 9.61
N LEU A 201 9.39 -13.73 8.32
CA LEU A 201 8.60 -14.78 7.69
C LEU A 201 9.20 -16.19 7.85
N GLY A 202 10.42 -16.31 8.40
CA GLY A 202 11.10 -17.59 8.60
C GLY A 202 11.55 -18.26 7.30
N ILE A 203 11.90 -17.47 6.28
CA ILE A 203 12.37 -17.96 4.97
C ILE A 203 13.80 -17.50 4.69
N ARG A 204 14.39 -18.04 3.61
CA ARG A 204 15.77 -17.78 3.21
C ARG A 204 16.09 -16.29 3.08
N GLU A 205 17.03 -15.82 3.89
CA GLU A 205 17.41 -14.40 3.95
C GLU A 205 18.41 -14.01 2.85
N GLU A 206 19.07 -14.98 2.23
CA GLU A 206 20.11 -14.75 1.23
C GLU A 206 19.54 -14.40 -0.14
N PHE A 207 18.24 -14.62 -0.36
CA PHE A 207 17.59 -14.24 -1.61
C PHE A 207 17.63 -12.72 -1.79
N GLN A 208 18.14 -12.27 -2.94
CA GLN A 208 18.22 -10.85 -3.27
C GLN A 208 17.22 -10.52 -4.38
N PRO A 209 16.08 -9.88 -4.08
CA PRO A 209 15.18 -9.40 -5.12
C PRO A 209 15.86 -8.31 -5.97
N ASP A 210 15.47 -8.19 -7.24
CA ASP A 210 15.86 -7.04 -8.07
C ASP A 210 15.15 -5.77 -7.55
N LEU A 211 15.92 -4.95 -6.83
CA LEU A 211 15.52 -3.67 -6.27
C LEU A 211 15.76 -2.49 -7.21
N SER A 212 16.27 -2.73 -8.44
CA SER A 212 16.65 -1.67 -9.38
C SER A 212 15.46 -0.88 -9.94
N ILE A 213 14.24 -1.41 -9.80
CA ILE A 213 13.00 -0.78 -10.25
C ILE A 213 12.26 -0.16 -9.06
N ARG A 214 12.28 1.19 -8.98
CA ARG A 214 11.42 1.92 -8.04
C ARG A 214 9.99 1.99 -8.55
N TYR A 215 9.11 1.16 -8.00
CA TYR A 215 7.69 1.13 -8.33
C TYR A 215 6.90 2.31 -7.72
N ASN A 216 5.74 2.63 -8.33
CA ASN A 216 4.72 3.55 -7.81
C ASN A 216 5.19 4.97 -7.42
N GLN A 217 5.96 5.57 -8.32
CA GLN A 217 6.22 6.99 -8.33
C GLN A 217 4.93 7.80 -8.62
N ASN A 218 4.50 8.70 -7.72
CA ASN A 218 3.31 9.58 -7.85
C ASN A 218 3.73 11.07 -7.92
N GLY A 219 2.88 11.98 -8.39
CA GLY A 219 3.22 13.41 -8.58
C GLY A 219 2.50 13.99 -9.79
N PHE A 220 2.17 15.28 -9.79
CA PHE A 220 1.38 15.94 -10.84
C PHE A 220 1.84 15.61 -12.26
N ILE A 221 0.91 15.24 -13.13
CA ILE A 221 1.20 14.98 -14.55
C ILE A 221 1.58 16.31 -15.23
N LYS A 222 2.83 16.41 -15.70
CA LYS A 222 3.32 17.59 -16.44
C LYS A 222 2.66 17.71 -17.82
N ASN A 223 2.52 16.59 -18.54
CA ASN A 223 1.92 16.55 -19.87
C ASN A 223 0.86 15.44 -19.97
N LYS A 224 -0.41 15.84 -20.10
CA LYS A 224 -1.57 14.93 -20.18
C LYS A 224 -1.58 14.08 -21.47
N LEU A 225 -1.03 14.58 -22.59
CA LEU A 225 -0.94 13.83 -23.84
C LEU A 225 0.07 12.68 -23.71
N ILE A 226 1.24 12.95 -23.12
CA ILE A 226 2.24 11.91 -22.83
C ILE A 226 1.65 10.86 -21.88
N ASP A 227 0.90 11.27 -20.84
CA ASP A 227 0.28 10.31 -19.92
C ASP A 227 -0.79 9.44 -20.60
N LYS A 228 -1.57 9.96 -21.54
CA LYS A 228 -2.49 9.14 -22.36
C LYS A 228 -1.77 8.06 -23.17
N ILE A 229 -0.51 8.27 -23.55
CA ILE A 229 0.28 7.32 -24.35
C ILE A 229 1.01 6.32 -23.45
N ILE A 230 1.79 6.81 -22.47
CA ILE A 230 2.66 5.95 -21.67
C ILE A 230 2.13 5.69 -20.26
N GLY A 231 1.22 6.51 -19.74
CA GLY A 231 0.69 6.51 -18.38
C GLY A 231 -0.09 5.27 -17.98
N LYS A 232 -0.58 5.23 -16.74
CA LYS A 232 -1.26 4.05 -16.17
C LYS A 232 -2.58 3.74 -16.88
N ARG A 233 -3.29 4.77 -17.36
CA ARG A 233 -4.59 4.66 -18.06
C ARG A 233 -4.48 4.67 -19.59
N SER A 234 -3.29 4.42 -20.15
CA SER A 234 -3.07 4.49 -21.60
C SER A 234 -4.02 3.60 -22.40
N GLY A 235 -4.87 4.23 -23.22
CA GLY A 235 -5.79 3.56 -24.14
C GLY A 235 -5.05 2.82 -25.26
N ILE A 236 -3.89 3.34 -25.66
CA ILE A 236 -3.01 2.73 -26.67
C ILE A 236 -2.51 1.36 -26.18
N LYS A 237 -2.12 1.24 -24.91
CA LYS A 237 -1.73 -0.06 -24.32
C LYS A 237 -2.88 -1.05 -24.31
N LYS A 238 -4.10 -0.59 -23.97
CA LYS A 238 -5.29 -1.42 -24.02
C LYS A 238 -5.56 -1.92 -25.45
N GLY A 239 -5.42 -1.04 -26.45
CA GLY A 239 -5.53 -1.40 -27.87
C GLY A 239 -4.49 -2.43 -28.31
N ILE A 240 -3.20 -2.16 -28.08
CA ILE A 240 -2.11 -3.09 -28.45
C ILE A 240 -2.26 -4.45 -27.74
N SER A 241 -2.69 -4.45 -26.46
CA SER A 241 -2.91 -5.70 -25.74
C SER A 241 -4.04 -6.57 -26.32
N LYS A 242 -5.02 -5.95 -27.00
CA LYS A 242 -6.11 -6.65 -27.69
C LYS A 242 -5.70 -7.13 -29.08
N VAL A 243 -4.96 -6.31 -29.84
CA VAL A 243 -4.61 -6.61 -31.23
C VAL A 243 -3.37 -7.51 -31.36
N LEU A 244 -2.36 -7.31 -30.49
CA LEU A 244 -1.08 -8.04 -30.55
C LEU A 244 -0.65 -8.51 -29.14
N PRO A 245 -1.38 -9.46 -28.53
CA PRO A 245 -1.14 -9.88 -27.15
C PRO A 245 0.26 -10.49 -26.94
N GLY A 246 0.78 -11.22 -27.94
CA GLY A 246 2.12 -11.83 -27.88
C GLY A 246 3.27 -10.82 -27.84
N LEU A 247 3.20 -9.77 -28.68
CA LEU A 247 4.18 -8.68 -28.67
C LEU A 247 4.08 -7.85 -27.38
N TYR A 248 2.86 -7.55 -26.94
CA TYR A 248 2.63 -6.83 -25.69
C TYR A 248 3.19 -7.60 -24.48
N SER A 249 2.97 -8.91 -24.44
CA SER A 249 3.54 -9.84 -23.45
C SER A 249 5.07 -9.82 -23.46
N LYS A 250 5.70 -9.99 -24.62
CA LYS A 250 7.17 -9.94 -24.77
C LYS A 250 7.75 -8.59 -24.32
N PHE A 251 7.12 -7.48 -24.70
CA PHE A 251 7.53 -6.14 -24.28
C PHE A 251 7.41 -5.95 -22.76
N LYS A 252 6.30 -6.41 -22.16
CA LYS A 252 6.04 -6.31 -20.72
C LYS A 252 7.00 -7.17 -19.89
N ARG A 253 7.45 -8.30 -20.45
CA ARG A 253 8.42 -9.22 -19.83
C ARG A 253 9.86 -8.74 -19.95
N ASN A 254 10.17 -7.84 -20.88
CA ASN A 254 11.52 -7.29 -21.05
C ASN A 254 11.88 -6.31 -19.89
N PRO A 255 12.88 -6.63 -19.04
CA PRO A 255 13.23 -5.81 -17.88
C PRO A 255 13.73 -4.42 -18.26
N TYR A 256 14.51 -4.32 -19.34
CA TYR A 256 15.09 -3.06 -19.82
C TYR A 256 14.00 -2.09 -20.32
N LEU A 257 13.06 -2.59 -21.12
CA LEU A 257 11.93 -1.79 -21.62
C LEU A 257 11.00 -1.36 -20.48
N LYS A 258 10.76 -2.25 -19.52
CA LYS A 258 10.02 -1.92 -18.29
C LYS A 258 10.72 -0.80 -17.52
N LYS A 259 12.03 -0.92 -17.28
CA LYS A 259 12.84 0.11 -16.60
C LYS A 259 12.79 1.47 -17.31
N ARG A 260 12.95 1.49 -18.64
CA ARG A 260 12.81 2.71 -19.46
C ARG A 260 11.42 3.33 -19.36
N LEU A 261 10.37 2.52 -19.45
CA LEU A 261 8.99 3.01 -19.32
C LEU A 261 8.73 3.65 -17.95
N TYR A 262 9.18 3.02 -16.86
CA TYR A 262 9.04 3.60 -15.52
C TYR A 262 9.84 4.90 -15.37
N LYS A 263 11.04 4.99 -15.95
CA LYS A 263 11.84 6.22 -15.99
C LYS A 263 11.10 7.35 -16.71
N LEU A 264 10.59 7.09 -17.92
CA LEU A 264 9.84 8.07 -18.72
C LEU A 264 8.56 8.54 -18.01
N ARG A 265 7.82 7.62 -17.39
CA ARG A 265 6.66 7.97 -16.56
C ARG A 265 7.07 8.90 -15.42
N GLY A 266 8.16 8.57 -14.71
CA GLY A 266 8.69 9.40 -13.63
C GLY A 266 9.07 10.81 -14.08
N MET A 267 9.65 10.96 -15.28
CA MET A 267 10.01 12.27 -15.85
C MET A 267 8.79 13.16 -16.13
N ASN A 268 7.64 12.55 -16.44
CA ASN A 268 6.37 13.25 -16.66
C ASN A 268 5.63 13.59 -15.35
N LEU A 269 6.21 13.30 -14.18
CA LEU A 269 5.63 13.68 -12.89
C LEU A 269 6.40 14.89 -12.33
N SER A 270 5.66 15.89 -11.85
CA SER A 270 6.15 16.95 -11.00
C SER A 270 5.82 16.63 -9.55
N ARG A 271 6.78 16.83 -8.65
CA ARG A 271 6.60 16.68 -7.21
C ARG A 271 7.04 17.97 -6.56
N PRO A 272 6.16 18.98 -6.45
CA PRO A 272 6.50 20.11 -5.62
C PRO A 272 6.88 19.58 -4.24
N PRO A 273 8.00 20.03 -3.66
CA PRO A 273 8.32 19.67 -2.29
C PRO A 273 7.20 20.21 -1.39
N LEU A 274 6.84 19.45 -0.36
CA LEU A 274 5.95 19.96 0.68
C LEU A 274 6.68 21.09 1.41
N ASP A 275 5.99 22.21 1.58
CA ASP A 275 6.49 23.35 2.34
C ASP A 275 6.85 22.92 3.78
N ARG A 276 8.04 23.33 4.26
CA ARG A 276 8.59 22.85 5.53
C ARG A 276 7.77 23.34 6.73
N GLU A 277 7.33 24.60 6.70
CA GLU A 277 6.55 25.17 7.79
C GLU A 277 5.14 24.56 7.83
N LEU A 278 4.53 24.34 6.66
CA LEU A 278 3.25 23.62 6.58
C LEU A 278 3.39 22.19 7.09
N ARG A 279 4.45 21.47 6.69
CA ARG A 279 4.72 20.10 7.17
C ARG A 279 4.84 20.09 8.70
N LYS A 280 5.62 21.00 9.26
CA LYS A 280 5.83 21.12 10.71
C LYS A 280 4.52 21.46 11.42
N LYS A 281 3.76 22.44 10.93
CA LYS A 281 2.45 22.83 11.45
C LYS A 281 1.48 21.66 11.47
N MET A 282 1.28 20.98 10.33
CA MET A 282 0.37 19.82 10.26
C MET A 282 0.82 18.67 11.17
N THR A 283 2.13 18.45 11.30
CA THR A 283 2.66 17.42 12.22
C THR A 283 2.26 17.75 13.65
N HIS A 284 2.44 18.99 14.08
CA HIS A 284 2.12 19.45 15.43
C HIS A 284 0.60 19.47 15.68
N ASP A 285 -0.17 20.06 14.77
CA ASP A 285 -1.61 20.33 14.93
C ASP A 285 -2.46 19.07 14.76
N ILE A 286 -2.00 18.06 14.01
CA ILE A 286 -2.79 16.87 13.64
C ILE A 286 -2.24 15.59 14.30
N TYR A 287 -0.93 15.34 14.23
CA TYR A 287 -0.39 13.99 14.46
C TYR A 287 0.55 13.85 15.67
N LYS A 288 0.99 14.93 16.30
CA LYS A 288 2.03 14.92 17.35
C LYS A 288 1.75 13.91 18.46
N GLU A 289 0.54 13.94 19.02
CA GLU A 289 0.18 13.01 20.10
C GLU A 289 0.18 11.55 19.64
N ASP A 290 -0.31 11.28 18.43
CA ASP A 290 -0.35 9.92 17.87
C ASP A 290 1.08 9.40 17.59
N ILE A 291 1.98 10.24 17.10
CA ILE A 291 3.39 9.91 16.88
C ILE A 291 4.08 9.53 18.20
N LEU A 292 3.86 10.31 19.26
CA LEU A 292 4.44 10.02 20.58
C LEU A 292 3.92 8.69 21.15
N LYS A 293 2.62 8.43 21.02
CA LYS A 293 2.01 7.16 21.43
C LYS A 293 2.49 5.98 20.56
N LEU A 294 2.69 6.20 19.26
CA LEU A 294 3.21 5.19 18.34
C LEU A 294 4.65 4.80 18.68
N GLN A 295 5.49 5.77 19.03
CA GLN A 295 6.85 5.54 19.50
C GLN A 295 6.84 4.64 20.76
N ALA A 296 5.98 4.95 21.73
CA ALA A 296 5.84 4.12 22.94
C ALA A 296 5.34 2.70 22.63
N LEU A 297 4.32 2.57 21.76
CA LEU A 297 3.75 1.28 21.37
C LEU A 297 4.76 0.37 20.64
N THR A 298 5.53 0.95 19.71
CA THR A 298 6.41 0.19 18.82
C THR A 298 7.85 0.08 19.32
N GLY A 299 8.26 0.94 20.26
CA GLY A 299 9.65 1.06 20.72
C GLY A 299 10.61 1.66 19.69
N LYS A 300 10.11 2.20 18.57
CA LYS A 300 10.94 2.84 17.53
C LYS A 300 11.15 4.32 17.82
N ASP A 301 12.35 4.82 17.55
CA ASP A 301 12.64 6.27 17.61
C ASP A 301 11.96 7.01 16.46
N LEU A 302 10.97 7.84 16.78
CA LEU A 302 10.21 8.69 15.88
C LEU A 302 10.41 10.18 16.17
N ASN A 303 11.41 10.56 16.98
CA ASN A 303 11.67 11.98 17.28
C ASN A 303 11.97 12.79 16.01
N HIS A 304 12.61 12.16 15.03
CA HIS A 304 12.87 12.75 13.72
C HIS A 304 11.61 13.02 12.86
N TRP A 305 10.43 12.55 13.28
CA TRP A 305 9.15 12.90 12.64
C TRP A 305 8.53 14.17 13.21
N LEU A 306 8.93 14.58 14.40
CA LEU A 306 8.42 15.76 15.11
C LEU A 306 9.16 17.05 14.72
N SER A 307 10.28 16.94 14.01
CA SER A 307 11.05 18.07 13.48
C SER A 307 10.51 18.63 12.17
#